data_AF-A0A293LN57-F1
#
_entry.id   AF-A0A293LN57-F1
#
_cell.length_a   1.000
_cell.length_b   1.000
_cell.length_c   1.000
_cell.angle_alpha   90.00
_cell.angle_beta   90.00
_cell.angle_gamma   90.00
#
_symmetry.space_group_name_H-M   'P 1'
#
loop_
_entity.id
_entity.type
_entity.pdbx_description
1 polymer ?
#
loop_
_entity_poly.entity_id
_entity_poly.type
_entity_poly.pdbx_seq_one_letter_code
_entity_poly.pdbx_strand_id
1 'polypeptide(L)'
;MRMLSQKMFDNSLTCHCSQMLEKAELPPSDLGPPEALQSMLTLIRDLLSCQDACLVSVDDRRCDVPSILDLTVDPALQMCHLSASKLSPADMAVYLANCVHTVYTTITLFEFTEPKLEMLQAQMDAHLDTLVSEQSAFLISNLGMSTLYRVLQENHQGALSTFPGCDTIAVRSLGTKLQDFVGSPDSFTIPQAMLLISSVQRQQLRKRVLEVLCAIYNTIHTAVHEETNGYAEPAALLPLNPSEVQSRLL
;
A
#
# COMPACT_ATOMS: atom_id res chain seq x y z
N MET A 1 -38.42 -25.02 7.98
CA MET A 1 -38.21 -24.89 6.51
C MET A 1 -37.15 -23.83 6.20
N ARG A 2 -37.29 -22.59 6.69
CA ARG A 2 -36.35 -21.48 6.42
C ARG A 2 -34.87 -21.75 6.77
N MET A 3 -34.57 -22.37 7.91
CA MET A 3 -33.18 -22.73 8.25
C MET A 3 -32.56 -23.81 7.36
N LEU A 4 -33.36 -24.75 6.86
CA LEU A 4 -32.88 -25.80 5.96
C LEU A 4 -32.61 -25.23 4.56
N SER A 5 -33.51 -24.38 4.05
CA SER A 5 -33.30 -23.69 2.76
C SER A 5 -32.09 -22.76 2.82
N GLN A 6 -31.88 -22.04 3.93
CA GLN A 6 -30.70 -21.19 4.11
C GLN A 6 -29.40 -21.99 4.06
N LYS A 7 -29.31 -23.08 4.85
CA LYS A 7 -28.12 -23.95 4.83
C LYS A 7 -27.88 -24.58 3.46
N MET A 8 -28.93 -24.95 2.73
CA MET A 8 -28.78 -25.46 1.36
C MET A 8 -28.26 -24.39 0.40
N PHE A 9 -28.73 -23.15 0.56
CA PHE A 9 -28.23 -22.01 -0.21
C PHE A 9 -26.76 -21.75 0.10
N ASP A 10 -26.38 -21.63 1.37
CA ASP A 10 -24.99 -21.38 1.80
C ASP A 10 -24.04 -22.47 1.28
N ASN A 11 -24.43 -23.75 1.39
CA ASN A 11 -23.64 -24.87 0.87
C ASN A 11 -23.51 -24.84 -0.65
N SER A 12 -24.59 -24.51 -1.36
CA SER A 12 -24.59 -24.44 -2.83
C SER A 12 -23.72 -23.27 -3.30
N LEU A 13 -23.82 -22.12 -2.64
CA LEU A 13 -23.01 -20.94 -2.90
C LEU A 13 -21.53 -21.26 -2.66
N THR A 14 -21.20 -21.84 -1.51
CA THR A 14 -19.82 -22.23 -1.18
C THR A 14 -19.24 -23.19 -2.22
N CYS A 15 -20.02 -24.19 -2.65
CA CYS A 15 -19.59 -25.15 -3.67
C CYS A 15 -19.35 -24.46 -5.02
N HIS A 16 -20.26 -23.56 -5.43
CA HIS A 16 -20.13 -22.81 -6.67
C HIS A 16 -18.92 -21.87 -6.65
N CYS A 17 -18.74 -21.10 -5.58
CA CYS A 17 -17.57 -20.25 -5.37
C CYS A 17 -16.27 -21.07 -5.45
N SER A 18 -16.23 -22.23 -4.80
CA SER A 18 -15.06 -23.11 -4.81
C SER A 18 -14.71 -23.58 -6.22
N GLN A 19 -15.70 -23.98 -7.02
CA GLN A 19 -15.50 -24.37 -8.42
C GLN A 19 -15.01 -23.21 -9.31
N MET A 20 -15.48 -21.99 -9.06
CA MET A 20 -15.01 -20.80 -9.77
C MET A 20 -13.55 -20.46 -9.43
N LEU A 21 -13.15 -20.72 -8.18
CA LEU A 21 -11.82 -20.40 -7.66
C LEU A 21 -10.77 -21.52 -7.87
N GLU A 22 -11.18 -22.74 -8.24
CA GLU A 22 -10.25 -23.85 -8.56
C GLU A 22 -9.29 -23.50 -9.71
N LYS A 23 -9.68 -22.57 -10.59
CA LYS A 23 -8.84 -22.04 -11.66
C LYS A 23 -7.97 -20.88 -11.16
N ALA A 24 -7.21 -21.09 -10.09
CA ALA A 24 -6.32 -20.05 -9.58
C ALA A 24 -5.24 -19.74 -10.63
N GLU A 25 -5.40 -18.58 -11.29
CA GLU A 25 -4.48 -18.07 -12.29
C GLU A 25 -3.31 -17.36 -11.61
N LEU A 26 -2.17 -17.35 -12.29
CA LEU A 26 -1.05 -16.51 -11.87
C LEU A 26 -1.47 -15.03 -11.96
N PRO A 27 -1.03 -14.17 -11.03
CA PRO A 27 -1.27 -12.74 -11.12
C PRO A 27 -0.86 -12.21 -12.50
N PRO A 28 -1.69 -11.36 -13.14
CA PRO A 28 -1.36 -10.81 -14.45
C PRO A 28 -0.16 -9.87 -14.36
N SER A 29 0.51 -9.62 -15.49
CA SER A 29 1.73 -8.81 -15.53
C SER A 29 1.50 -7.33 -15.16
N ASP A 30 0.28 -6.84 -15.29
CA ASP A 30 -0.14 -5.50 -14.87
C ASP A 30 -0.52 -5.43 -13.38
N LEU A 31 -0.45 -6.56 -12.65
CA LEU A 31 -0.87 -6.69 -11.26
C LEU A 31 -2.33 -6.27 -11.02
N GLY A 32 -3.18 -6.41 -12.04
CA GLY A 32 -4.62 -6.21 -11.94
C GLY A 32 -5.38 -7.39 -11.34
N PRO A 33 -6.69 -7.21 -11.04
CA PRO A 33 -7.58 -8.29 -10.59
C PRO A 33 -7.69 -9.43 -11.61
N PRO A 34 -7.53 -10.71 -11.21
CA PRO A 34 -7.64 -11.85 -12.11
C PRO A 34 -9.10 -12.08 -12.57
N GLU A 35 -9.28 -12.80 -13.69
CA GLU A 35 -10.62 -13.05 -14.25
C GLU A 35 -11.54 -13.82 -13.29
N ALA A 36 -10.98 -14.75 -12.51
CA ALA A 36 -11.70 -15.48 -11.49
C ALA A 36 -12.31 -14.53 -10.43
N LEU A 37 -11.58 -13.50 -10.00
CA LEU A 37 -12.09 -12.50 -9.07
C LEU A 37 -13.20 -11.67 -9.73
N GLN A 38 -13.03 -11.25 -10.98
CA GLN A 38 -14.05 -10.48 -11.70
C GLN A 38 -15.36 -11.27 -11.87
N SER A 39 -15.25 -12.57 -12.13
CA SER A 39 -16.39 -13.48 -12.22
C SER A 39 -17.11 -13.60 -10.87
N MET A 40 -16.36 -13.77 -9.77
CA MET A 40 -16.91 -13.78 -8.41
C MET A 40 -17.60 -12.46 -8.05
N LEU A 41 -17.04 -11.31 -8.41
CA LEU A 41 -17.64 -10.00 -8.17
C LEU A 41 -18.93 -9.79 -8.98
N THR A 42 -19.04 -10.42 -10.16
CA THR A 42 -20.29 -10.42 -10.93
C THR A 42 -21.37 -11.22 -10.21
N LEU A 43 -21.04 -12.42 -9.71
CA LEU A 43 -21.95 -13.22 -8.88
C LEU A 43 -22.39 -12.45 -7.61
N ILE A 44 -21.46 -11.80 -6.90
CA ILE A 44 -21.78 -11.00 -5.71
C ILE A 44 -22.77 -9.88 -6.06
N ARG A 45 -22.52 -9.13 -7.14
CA ARG A 45 -23.45 -8.08 -7.59
C ARG A 45 -24.84 -8.62 -7.90
N ASP A 46 -24.92 -9.76 -8.60
CA ASP A 46 -26.20 -10.36 -8.97
C ASP A 46 -26.97 -10.84 -7.73
N LEU A 47 -26.29 -11.46 -6.76
CA LEU A 47 -26.88 -11.91 -5.49
C LEU A 47 -27.43 -10.74 -4.68
N LEU A 48 -26.63 -9.69 -4.49
CA LEU A 48 -27.04 -8.53 -3.69
C LEU A 48 -28.16 -7.74 -4.39
N SER A 49 -28.07 -7.55 -5.71
CA SER A 49 -29.12 -6.85 -6.48
C SER A 49 -30.45 -7.62 -6.49
N CYS A 50 -30.39 -8.96 -6.45
CA CYS A 50 -31.59 -9.79 -6.38
C CYS A 50 -32.36 -9.58 -5.07
N GLN A 51 -31.66 -9.37 -3.95
CA GLN A 51 -32.30 -9.10 -2.65
C GLN A 51 -33.06 -7.76 -2.65
N ASP A 52 -32.52 -6.75 -3.33
CA ASP A 52 -33.20 -5.46 -3.50
C ASP A 52 -34.45 -5.59 -4.37
N ALA A 53 -34.38 -6.39 -5.44
CA ALA A 53 -35.49 -6.59 -6.37
C ALA A 53 -36.62 -7.48 -5.79
N CYS A 54 -36.30 -8.43 -4.91
CA CYS A 54 -37.25 -9.42 -4.41
C CYS A 54 -38.11 -8.94 -3.22
N LEU A 55 -38.09 -7.64 -2.88
CA LEU A 55 -38.82 -7.06 -1.74
C LEU A 55 -38.54 -7.79 -0.42
N VAL A 56 -37.30 -8.28 -0.25
CA VAL A 56 -36.85 -8.92 0.99
C VAL A 56 -36.94 -7.90 2.12
N SER A 57 -37.40 -8.33 3.30
CA SER A 57 -37.51 -7.44 4.45
C SER A 57 -36.14 -6.88 4.83
N VAL A 58 -36.10 -5.64 5.32
CA VAL A 58 -34.85 -4.97 5.70
C VAL A 58 -34.10 -5.76 6.79
N ASP A 59 -34.83 -6.35 7.73
CA ASP A 59 -34.25 -7.17 8.80
C ASP A 59 -33.60 -8.45 8.26
N ASP A 60 -34.22 -9.10 7.25
CA ASP A 60 -33.63 -10.28 6.62
C ASP A 60 -32.38 -9.90 5.80
N ARG A 61 -32.41 -8.82 5.02
CA ARG A 61 -31.22 -8.33 4.28
C ARG A 61 -30.06 -8.02 5.22
N ARG A 62 -30.34 -7.39 6.36
CA ARG A 62 -29.35 -7.07 7.39
C ARG A 62 -28.65 -8.31 7.96
N CYS A 63 -29.33 -9.46 7.97
CA CYS A 63 -28.75 -10.73 8.38
C CYS A 63 -28.06 -11.45 7.21
N ASP A 64 -28.65 -11.43 6.03
CA ASP A 64 -28.22 -12.24 4.89
C ASP A 64 -27.01 -11.64 4.15
N VAL A 65 -26.96 -10.32 3.96
CA VAL A 65 -25.87 -9.65 3.22
C VAL A 65 -24.50 -9.92 3.84
N PRO A 66 -24.27 -9.72 5.15
CA PRO A 66 -22.98 -10.05 5.75
C PRO A 66 -22.58 -11.52 5.55
N SER A 67 -23.53 -12.44 5.70
CA SER A 67 -23.29 -13.87 5.51
C SER A 67 -22.91 -14.20 4.06
N ILE A 68 -23.59 -13.60 3.08
CA ILE A 68 -23.26 -13.77 1.66
C ILE A 68 -21.85 -13.25 1.38
N LEU A 69 -21.51 -12.07 1.91
CA LEU A 69 -20.17 -11.49 1.74
C LEU A 69 -19.09 -12.38 2.37
N ASP A 70 -19.29 -12.90 3.58
CA ASP A 70 -18.33 -13.82 4.21
C ASP A 70 -18.11 -15.09 3.37
N LEU A 71 -19.18 -15.66 2.81
CA LEU A 71 -19.11 -16.87 1.99
C LEU A 71 -18.52 -16.64 0.58
N THR A 72 -18.40 -15.40 0.13
CA THR A 72 -18.01 -15.07 -1.25
C THR A 72 -16.72 -14.24 -1.33
N VAL A 73 -16.64 -13.15 -0.58
CA VAL A 73 -15.49 -12.24 -0.55
C VAL A 73 -14.27 -12.91 0.06
N ASP A 74 -14.43 -13.59 1.20
CA ASP A 74 -13.27 -14.15 1.93
C ASP A 74 -12.58 -15.25 1.12
N PRO A 75 -13.28 -16.22 0.49
CA PRO A 75 -12.65 -17.17 -0.42
C PRO A 75 -12.00 -16.52 -1.64
N ALA A 76 -12.63 -15.47 -2.19
CA ALA A 76 -12.08 -14.76 -3.36
C ALA A 76 -10.76 -14.04 -3.02
N LEU A 77 -10.70 -13.38 -1.87
CA LEU A 77 -9.46 -12.76 -1.38
C LEU A 77 -8.41 -13.81 -1.01
N GLN A 78 -8.80 -14.92 -0.39
CA GLN A 78 -7.89 -16.02 -0.08
C GLN A 78 -7.24 -16.58 -1.33
N MET A 79 -7.99 -16.77 -2.42
CA MET A 79 -7.44 -17.16 -3.71
C MET A 79 -6.42 -16.14 -4.22
N CYS A 80 -6.72 -14.84 -4.13
CA CYS A 80 -5.78 -13.79 -4.52
C CYS A 80 -4.48 -13.88 -3.69
N HIS A 81 -4.57 -14.03 -2.36
CA HIS A 81 -3.39 -14.21 -1.50
C HIS A 81 -2.54 -15.43 -1.91
N LEU A 82 -3.17 -16.56 -2.19
CA LEU A 82 -2.46 -17.77 -2.61
C LEU A 82 -1.75 -17.56 -3.96
N SER A 83 -2.41 -16.92 -4.92
CA SER A 83 -1.83 -16.59 -6.23
C SER A 83 -0.62 -15.64 -6.14
N ALA A 84 -0.63 -14.75 -5.15
CA ALA A 84 0.40 -13.74 -4.94
C ALA A 84 1.63 -14.24 -4.14
N SER A 85 1.57 -15.44 -3.57
CA SER A 85 2.55 -15.96 -2.59
C SER A 85 4.01 -16.02 -3.07
N LYS A 86 4.25 -15.97 -4.39
CA LYS A 86 5.59 -16.00 -5.01
C LYS A 86 6.05 -14.66 -5.55
N LEU A 87 5.24 -13.61 -5.43
CA LEU A 87 5.58 -12.27 -5.88
C LEU A 87 6.58 -11.61 -4.93
N SER A 88 7.29 -10.60 -5.44
CA SER A 88 8.08 -9.71 -4.58
C SER A 88 7.14 -8.95 -3.63
N PRO A 89 7.64 -8.42 -2.49
CA PRO A 89 6.79 -7.65 -1.56
C PRO A 89 6.04 -6.50 -2.22
N ALA A 90 6.71 -5.74 -3.11
CA ALA A 90 6.09 -4.64 -3.84
C ALA A 90 5.03 -5.12 -4.84
N ASP A 91 5.34 -6.16 -5.63
CA ASP A 91 4.39 -6.69 -6.61
C ASP A 91 3.15 -7.31 -5.92
N MET A 92 3.37 -8.05 -4.83
CA MET A 92 2.31 -8.63 -4.01
C MET A 92 1.42 -7.54 -3.43
N ALA A 93 2.01 -6.48 -2.86
CA ALA A 93 1.26 -5.39 -2.25
C ALA A 93 0.39 -4.64 -3.27
N VAL A 94 0.90 -4.35 -4.47
CA VAL A 94 0.09 -3.72 -5.53
C VAL A 94 -1.04 -4.64 -5.99
N TYR A 95 -0.72 -5.90 -6.28
CA TYR A 95 -1.72 -6.85 -6.77
C TYR A 95 -2.86 -7.03 -5.78
N LEU A 96 -2.54 -7.23 -4.49
CA LEU A 96 -3.56 -7.39 -3.46
C LEU A 96 -4.31 -6.08 -3.18
N ALA A 97 -3.63 -4.92 -3.17
CA ALA A 97 -4.31 -3.63 -3.05
C ALA A 97 -5.33 -3.42 -4.20
N ASN A 98 -4.96 -3.78 -5.43
CA ASN A 98 -5.84 -3.70 -6.60
C ASN A 98 -7.03 -4.66 -6.49
N CYS A 99 -6.80 -5.91 -6.08
CA CYS A 99 -7.87 -6.89 -5.86
C CYS A 99 -8.85 -6.42 -4.78
N VAL A 100 -8.34 -6.03 -3.61
CA VAL A 100 -9.15 -5.54 -2.48
C VAL A 100 -9.90 -4.27 -2.86
N HIS A 101 -9.27 -3.33 -3.58
CA HIS A 101 -9.93 -2.11 -4.06
C HIS A 101 -11.10 -2.41 -5.01
N THR A 102 -10.95 -3.42 -5.86
CA THR A 102 -12.01 -3.82 -6.80
C THR A 102 -13.18 -4.46 -6.06
N VAL A 103 -12.92 -5.26 -5.03
CA VAL A 103 -13.96 -5.78 -4.14
C VAL A 103 -14.66 -4.63 -3.41
N TYR A 104 -13.89 -3.72 -2.81
CA TYR A 104 -14.40 -2.57 -2.05
C TYR A 104 -15.36 -1.73 -2.88
N THR A 105 -14.93 -1.32 -4.08
CA THR A 105 -15.73 -0.49 -5.00
C THR A 105 -16.94 -1.24 -5.56
N THR A 106 -16.91 -2.57 -5.59
CA THR A 106 -18.06 -3.38 -5.99
C THR A 106 -19.14 -3.39 -4.90
N ILE A 107 -18.75 -3.61 -3.64
CA ILE A 107 -19.71 -3.82 -2.55
C ILE A 107 -20.17 -2.53 -1.88
N THR A 108 -19.43 -1.42 -2.03
CA THR A 108 -19.79 -0.11 -1.45
C THR A 108 -21.12 0.46 -1.95
N LEU A 109 -21.68 -0.12 -3.01
CA LEU A 109 -22.95 0.29 -3.60
C LEU A 109 -24.18 -0.32 -2.90
N PHE A 110 -23.97 -1.26 -1.96
CA PHE A 110 -25.03 -2.00 -1.29
C PHE A 110 -25.10 -1.68 0.22
N GLU A 111 -26.31 -1.80 0.79
CA GLU A 111 -26.56 -1.63 2.22
C GLU A 111 -25.97 -2.79 3.05
N PHE A 112 -25.68 -2.55 4.34
CA PHE A 112 -25.20 -3.56 5.29
C PHE A 112 -23.82 -4.15 4.97
N THR A 113 -23.02 -3.44 4.17
CA THR A 113 -21.67 -3.84 3.77
C THR A 113 -20.57 -3.19 4.62
N GLU A 114 -20.93 -2.29 5.54
CA GLU A 114 -20.00 -1.44 6.31
C GLU A 114 -18.93 -2.25 7.07
N PRO A 115 -19.25 -3.35 7.78
CA PRO A 115 -18.23 -4.12 8.48
C PRO A 115 -17.19 -4.72 7.53
N LYS A 116 -17.62 -5.14 6.33
CA LYS A 116 -16.72 -5.69 5.31
C LYS A 116 -15.90 -4.58 4.66
N LEU A 117 -16.49 -3.42 4.38
CA LEU A 117 -15.76 -2.25 3.86
C LEU A 117 -14.66 -1.78 4.82
N GLU A 118 -14.92 -1.77 6.13
CA GLU A 118 -13.91 -1.43 7.16
C GLU A 118 -12.72 -2.40 7.12
N MET A 119 -13.00 -3.71 7.04
CA MET A 119 -11.98 -4.75 6.91
C MET A 119 -11.16 -4.58 5.62
N LEU A 120 -11.82 -4.35 4.47
CA LEU A 120 -11.16 -4.16 3.17
C LEU A 120 -10.29 -2.89 3.17
N GLN A 121 -10.76 -1.81 3.81
CA GLN A 121 -9.98 -0.59 3.96
C GLN A 121 -8.70 -0.84 4.77
N ALA A 122 -8.79 -1.56 5.89
CA ALA A 122 -7.61 -1.92 6.68
C ALA A 122 -6.60 -2.78 5.90
N GLN A 123 -7.07 -3.70 5.05
CA GLN A 123 -6.18 -4.49 4.17
C GLN A 123 -5.51 -3.62 3.11
N MET A 124 -6.26 -2.70 2.48
CA MET A 124 -5.70 -1.74 1.53
C MET A 124 -4.62 -0.88 2.17
N ASP A 125 -4.86 -0.38 3.38
CA ASP A 125 -3.89 0.45 4.12
C ASP A 125 -2.62 -0.35 4.48
N ALA A 126 -2.75 -1.62 4.88
CA ALA A 126 -1.61 -2.49 5.16
C ALA A 126 -0.75 -2.76 3.91
N HIS A 127 -1.37 -2.96 2.76
CA HIS A 127 -0.63 -3.09 1.49
C HIS A 127 0.01 -1.77 1.07
N LEU A 128 -0.67 -0.65 1.30
CA LEU A 128 -0.10 0.67 1.07
C LEU A 128 1.12 0.94 1.97
N ASP A 129 1.09 0.51 3.23
CA ASP A 129 2.23 0.61 4.17
C ASP A 129 3.46 -0.14 3.64
N THR A 130 3.24 -1.33 3.07
CA THR A 130 4.32 -2.10 2.44
C THR A 130 4.93 -1.31 1.26
N LEU A 131 4.09 -0.71 0.41
CA LEU A 131 4.57 0.09 -0.71
C LEU A 131 5.29 1.37 -0.27
N VAL A 132 4.82 2.02 0.79
CA VAL A 132 5.51 3.17 1.39
C VAL A 132 6.90 2.75 1.87
N SER A 133 7.03 1.60 2.52
CA SER A 133 8.32 1.07 2.97
C SER A 133 9.28 0.80 1.79
N GLU A 134 8.82 0.06 0.78
CA GLU A 134 9.62 -0.28 -0.40
C GLU A 134 10.06 0.97 -1.20
N GLN A 135 9.12 1.88 -1.47
CA GLN A 135 9.42 3.11 -2.21
C GLN A 135 10.31 4.06 -1.40
N SER A 136 10.11 4.16 -0.08
CA SER A 136 10.98 4.97 0.78
C SER A 136 12.40 4.40 0.80
N ALA A 137 12.56 3.09 0.96
CA ALA A 137 13.87 2.44 0.93
C ALA A 137 14.60 2.70 -0.40
N PHE A 138 13.89 2.58 -1.52
CA PHE A 138 14.41 2.91 -2.85
C PHE A 138 14.84 4.39 -2.95
N LEU A 139 13.98 5.32 -2.54
CA LEU A 139 14.23 6.76 -2.57
C LEU A 139 15.45 7.16 -1.71
N ILE A 140 15.47 6.73 -0.45
CA ILE A 140 16.54 7.00 0.52
C ILE A 140 17.88 6.46 0.01
N SER A 141 17.88 5.26 -0.60
CA SER A 141 19.07 4.66 -1.18
C SER A 141 19.62 5.48 -2.36
N ASN A 142 18.75 5.87 -3.29
CA ASN A 142 19.15 6.65 -4.46
C ASN A 142 19.69 8.04 -4.09
N LEU A 143 19.10 8.67 -3.07
CA LEU A 143 19.55 9.94 -2.50
C LEU A 143 20.83 9.82 -1.65
N GLY A 144 21.32 8.61 -1.37
CA GLY A 144 22.52 8.40 -0.56
C GLY A 144 22.30 8.63 0.94
N MET A 145 21.05 8.57 1.41
CA MET A 145 20.67 8.83 2.81
C MET A 145 20.76 7.58 3.69
N SER A 146 20.83 6.37 3.11
CA SER A 146 20.68 5.10 3.86
C SER A 146 21.72 4.92 4.98
N THR A 147 23.00 5.14 4.69
CA THR A 147 24.07 4.92 5.67
C THR A 147 24.01 5.95 6.79
N LEU A 148 23.84 7.23 6.44
CA LEU A 148 23.70 8.32 7.41
C LEU A 148 22.52 8.08 8.36
N TYR A 149 21.35 7.77 7.79
CA TYR A 149 20.17 7.50 8.60
C TYR A 149 20.36 6.27 9.49
N ARG A 150 20.94 5.19 8.98
CA ARG A 150 21.22 3.97 9.76
C ARG A 150 22.15 4.25 10.93
N VAL A 151 23.27 4.95 10.71
CA VAL A 151 24.22 5.26 11.79
C VAL A 151 23.58 6.16 12.84
N LEU A 152 22.70 7.09 12.46
CA LEU A 152 21.95 7.95 13.40
C LEU A 152 20.88 7.20 14.20
N GLN A 153 20.32 6.10 13.67
CA GLN A 153 19.40 5.23 14.39
C GLN A 153 20.12 4.30 15.37
N GLU A 154 21.37 3.93 15.06
CA GLU A 154 22.24 3.17 15.94
C GLU A 154 22.83 4.13 17.01
N ASN A 155 22.90 3.71 18.27
CA ASN A 155 23.60 4.52 19.30
C ASN A 155 25.11 4.54 18.99
N HIS A 156 25.53 5.44 18.10
CA HIS A 156 26.90 5.56 17.63
C HIS A 156 27.80 6.26 18.64
N GLN A 157 29.06 5.83 18.71
CA GLN A 157 30.09 6.48 19.53
C GLN A 157 31.08 7.20 18.61
N GLY A 158 31.20 8.51 18.77
CA GLY A 158 32.09 9.34 17.96
C GLY A 158 31.35 10.16 16.90
N ALA A 159 32.12 11.03 16.23
CA ALA A 159 31.61 11.97 15.25
C ALA A 159 31.12 11.26 13.99
N LEU A 160 29.93 11.62 13.50
CA LEU A 160 29.28 11.00 12.34
C LEU A 160 30.19 10.98 11.09
N SER A 161 30.95 12.06 10.88
CA SER A 161 31.90 12.21 9.76
C SER A 161 33.01 11.15 9.70
N THR A 162 33.29 10.45 10.79
CA THR A 162 34.33 9.40 10.85
C THR A 162 33.82 8.03 10.38
N PHE A 163 32.51 7.85 10.26
CA PHE A 163 31.93 6.56 9.86
C PHE A 163 32.00 6.37 8.34
N PRO A 164 32.31 5.15 7.85
CA PRO A 164 32.35 4.87 6.42
C PRO A 164 31.01 5.18 5.75
N GLY A 165 31.02 6.00 4.69
CA GLY A 165 29.82 6.42 3.98
C GLY A 165 29.05 7.57 4.63
N CYS A 166 29.61 8.19 5.68
CA CYS A 166 29.09 9.39 6.33
C CYS A 166 30.06 10.57 6.22
N ASP A 167 31.12 10.48 5.41
CA ASP A 167 32.10 11.55 5.24
C ASP A 167 31.52 12.77 4.47
N THR A 168 32.27 13.86 4.45
CA THR A 168 31.87 15.13 3.81
C THR A 168 31.50 14.98 2.33
N ILE A 169 32.12 14.05 1.60
CA ILE A 169 31.81 13.81 0.18
C ILE A 169 30.43 13.16 0.07
N ALA A 170 30.12 12.20 0.94
CA ALA A 170 28.81 11.55 0.98
C ALA A 170 27.69 12.56 1.29
N VAL A 171 27.87 13.43 2.29
CA VAL A 171 26.87 14.45 2.65
C VAL A 171 26.68 15.48 1.52
N ARG A 172 27.76 15.93 0.87
CA ARG A 172 27.66 16.84 -0.29
C ARG A 172 26.94 16.20 -1.48
N SER A 173 27.20 14.92 -1.73
CA SER A 173 26.52 14.14 -2.78
C SER A 173 25.02 14.05 -2.51
N LEU A 174 24.63 13.75 -1.27
CA LEU A 174 23.23 13.78 -0.83
C LEU A 174 22.61 15.16 -1.07
N GLY A 175 23.26 16.25 -0.64
CA GLY A 175 22.75 17.61 -0.82
C GLY A 175 22.49 17.95 -2.29
N THR A 176 23.40 17.59 -3.18
CA THR A 176 23.26 17.80 -4.64
C THR A 176 22.10 16.98 -5.20
N LYS A 177 22.04 15.68 -4.89
CA LYS A 177 20.98 14.79 -5.36
C LYS A 177 19.60 15.20 -4.85
N LEU A 178 19.52 15.72 -3.62
CA LEU A 178 18.27 16.21 -3.05
C LEU A 178 17.80 17.48 -3.77
N GLN A 179 18.70 18.39 -4.14
CA GLN A 179 18.35 19.57 -4.95
C GLN A 179 17.77 19.15 -6.31
N ASP A 180 18.41 18.20 -6.99
CA ASP A 180 17.91 17.66 -8.25
C ASP A 180 16.53 17.02 -8.07
N PHE A 181 16.37 16.20 -7.02
CA PHE A 181 15.10 15.55 -6.71
C PHE A 181 13.96 16.54 -6.39
N VAL A 182 14.24 17.61 -5.65
CA VAL A 182 13.23 18.66 -5.37
C VAL A 182 12.79 19.36 -6.66
N GLY A 183 13.65 19.45 -7.67
CA GLY A 183 13.29 19.91 -9.01
C GLY A 183 12.41 18.92 -9.80
N SER A 184 12.50 17.63 -9.51
CA SER A 184 11.72 16.57 -10.17
C SER A 184 11.30 15.45 -9.19
N PRO A 185 10.28 15.67 -8.34
CA PRO A 185 9.93 14.78 -7.22
C PRO A 185 9.47 13.37 -7.60
N ASP A 186 9.14 13.14 -8.86
CA ASP A 186 8.69 11.85 -9.37
C ASP A 186 9.83 10.96 -9.92
N SER A 187 11.08 11.45 -9.90
CA SER A 187 12.24 10.79 -10.51
C SER A 187 12.62 9.44 -9.88
N PHE A 188 12.22 9.21 -8.64
CA PHE A 188 12.53 7.98 -7.88
C PHE A 188 11.25 7.27 -7.44
N THR A 189 10.45 6.89 -8.42
CA THR A 189 9.22 6.12 -8.23
C THR A 189 9.47 4.67 -8.61
N ILE A 190 9.07 3.72 -7.76
CA ILE A 190 9.11 2.30 -8.10
C ILE A 190 8.06 2.00 -9.19
N PRO A 191 8.35 1.14 -10.20
CA PRO A 191 7.41 0.86 -11.28
C PRO A 191 6.04 0.37 -10.80
N GLN A 192 6.01 -0.38 -9.70
CA GLN A 192 4.81 -0.92 -9.07
C GLN A 192 3.81 0.18 -8.67
N ALA A 193 4.29 1.33 -8.21
CA ALA A 193 3.41 2.44 -7.82
C ALA A 193 2.52 2.94 -8.98
N MET A 194 2.98 2.74 -10.22
CA MET A 194 2.25 3.11 -11.44
C MET A 194 1.15 2.10 -11.81
N LEU A 195 1.19 0.89 -11.23
CA LEU A 195 0.25 -0.20 -11.46
C LEU A 195 -0.92 -0.23 -10.46
N LEU A 196 -0.86 0.59 -9.39
CA LEU A 196 -2.01 0.80 -8.52
C LEU A 196 -3.18 1.36 -9.33
N ILE A 197 -4.37 0.77 -9.21
CA ILE A 197 -5.57 1.20 -9.94
C ILE A 197 -6.19 2.45 -9.31
N SER A 198 -6.27 2.49 -7.98
CA SER A 198 -6.83 3.63 -7.25
C SER A 198 -5.92 4.87 -7.31
N SER A 199 -6.42 5.95 -7.91
CA SER A 199 -5.72 7.23 -7.92
C SER A 199 -5.54 7.82 -6.52
N VAL A 200 -6.49 7.57 -5.62
CA VAL A 200 -6.42 8.01 -4.22
C VAL A 200 -5.27 7.32 -3.50
N GLN A 201 -5.11 6.00 -3.67
CA GLN A 201 -3.98 5.27 -3.08
C GLN A 201 -2.64 5.73 -3.68
N ARG A 202 -2.57 5.99 -4.99
CA ARG A 202 -1.35 6.55 -5.61
C ARG A 202 -0.97 7.90 -4.99
N GLN A 203 -1.95 8.78 -4.77
CA GLN A 203 -1.70 10.07 -4.13
C GLN A 203 -1.26 9.92 -2.67
N GLN A 204 -1.89 9.02 -1.92
CA GLN A 204 -1.52 8.73 -0.53
C GLN A 204 -0.11 8.14 -0.43
N LEU A 205 0.24 7.19 -1.31
CA LEU A 205 1.59 6.62 -1.40
C LEU A 205 2.62 7.74 -1.60
N ARG A 206 2.43 8.57 -2.63
CA ARG A 206 3.32 9.71 -2.92
C ARG A 206 3.49 10.61 -1.70
N LYS A 207 2.37 11.06 -1.11
CA LYS A 207 2.39 11.95 0.05
C LYS A 207 3.17 11.34 1.22
N ARG A 208 2.88 10.09 1.58
CA ARG A 208 3.49 9.41 2.73
C ARG A 208 4.98 9.15 2.53
N VAL A 209 5.40 8.78 1.31
CA VAL A 209 6.83 8.62 0.96
C VAL A 209 7.57 9.95 1.08
N LEU A 210 6.97 11.05 0.63
CA LEU A 210 7.57 12.38 0.75
C LEU A 210 7.62 12.88 2.21
N GLU A 211 6.61 12.55 3.02
CA GLU A 211 6.63 12.81 4.47
C GLU A 211 7.77 12.05 5.17
N VAL A 212 7.98 10.77 4.83
CA VAL A 212 9.11 9.96 5.33
C VAL A 212 10.44 10.58 4.91
N LEU A 213 10.59 10.97 3.64
CA LEU A 213 11.79 11.66 3.16
C LEU A 213 12.07 12.93 3.96
N CYS A 214 11.07 13.79 4.15
CA CYS A 214 11.22 15.05 4.87
C CYS A 214 11.64 14.81 6.33
N ALA A 215 11.05 13.82 6.99
CA ALA A 215 11.40 13.45 8.36
C ALA A 215 12.87 12.97 8.47
N ILE A 216 13.28 12.06 7.59
CA ILE A 216 14.66 11.55 7.55
C ILE A 216 15.66 12.66 7.23
N TYR A 217 15.32 13.51 6.25
CA TYR A 217 16.17 14.64 5.91
C TYR A 217 16.33 15.62 7.08
N ASN A 218 15.26 15.91 7.81
CA ASN A 218 15.34 16.77 8.99
C ASN A 218 16.28 16.19 10.06
N THR A 219 16.22 14.88 10.31
CA THR A 219 17.14 14.19 11.23
C THR A 219 18.59 14.29 10.76
N ILE A 220 18.87 13.98 9.50
CA ILE A 220 20.22 14.06 8.93
C ILE A 220 20.73 15.50 8.95
N HIS A 221 19.91 16.46 8.54
CA HIS A 221 20.27 17.88 8.49
C HIS A 221 20.65 18.40 9.88
N THR A 222 19.85 18.06 10.90
CA THR A 222 20.15 18.43 12.29
C THR A 222 21.49 17.86 12.73
N ALA A 223 21.70 16.56 12.53
CA ALA A 223 22.95 15.90 12.91
C ALA A 223 24.18 16.48 12.18
N VAL A 224 24.07 16.79 10.88
CA VAL A 224 25.17 17.38 10.12
C VAL A 224 25.54 18.78 10.63
N HIS A 225 24.56 19.54 11.15
CA HIS A 225 24.78 20.87 11.72
C HIS A 225 25.27 20.85 13.17
N GLU A 226 25.28 19.70 13.84
CA GLU A 226 25.87 19.56 15.17
C GLU A 226 27.39 19.48 15.09
N GLU A 227 28.09 20.38 15.80
CA GLU A 227 29.56 20.47 15.80
C GLU A 227 30.23 19.15 16.24
N THR A 228 29.59 18.40 17.13
CA THR A 228 30.07 17.09 17.63
C THR A 228 30.19 16.04 16.53
N ASN A 229 29.48 16.19 15.40
CA ASN A 229 29.50 15.25 14.29
C ASN A 229 30.61 15.53 13.27
N GLY A 230 31.37 16.62 13.45
CA GLY A 230 32.66 16.85 12.78
C GLY A 230 32.57 17.28 11.31
N TYR A 231 31.44 17.85 10.88
CA TYR A 231 31.31 18.41 9.53
C TYR A 231 31.74 19.87 9.49
N ALA A 232 32.68 20.20 8.61
CA ALA A 232 33.03 21.58 8.30
C ALA A 232 32.01 22.18 7.32
N GLU A 233 31.58 23.42 7.58
CA GLU A 233 30.66 24.19 6.72
C GLU A 233 29.37 23.44 6.34
N PRO A 234 28.56 23.00 7.32
CA PRO A 234 27.39 22.13 7.07
C PRO A 234 26.37 22.76 6.11
N ALA A 235 26.20 24.08 6.13
CA ALA A 235 25.33 24.81 5.21
C ALA A 235 25.77 24.73 3.73
N ALA A 236 27.08 24.54 3.46
CA ALA A 236 27.58 24.32 2.10
C ALA A 236 27.41 22.86 1.65
N LEU A 237 27.30 21.92 2.59
CA LEU A 237 27.06 20.50 2.31
C LEU A 237 25.58 20.21 2.05
N LEU A 238 24.71 20.79 2.88
CA LEU A 238 23.26 20.66 2.84
C LEU A 238 22.61 22.05 2.66
N PRO A 239 22.56 22.57 1.42
CA PRO A 239 22.11 23.94 1.17
C PRO A 239 20.60 24.16 1.34
N LEU A 240 19.78 23.10 1.28
CA LEU A 240 18.34 23.20 1.42
C LEU A 240 17.93 23.02 2.89
N ASN A 241 17.19 23.97 3.45
CA ASN A 241 16.68 23.81 4.81
C ASN A 241 15.53 22.78 4.84
N PRO A 242 15.32 22.05 5.95
CA PRO A 242 14.22 21.08 6.06
C PRO A 242 12.83 21.67 5.79
N SER A 243 12.59 22.91 6.25
CA SER A 243 11.34 23.64 5.97
C SER A 243 11.16 23.97 4.50
N GLU A 244 12.25 24.30 3.79
CA GLU A 244 12.21 24.56 2.36
C GLU A 244 11.90 23.27 1.59
N VAL A 245 12.58 22.16 1.91
CA VAL A 245 12.31 20.85 1.31
C VAL A 245 10.86 20.44 1.50
N GLN A 246 10.34 20.57 2.74
CA GLN A 246 8.96 20.25 3.05
C GLN A 246 7.98 21.10 2.23
N SER A 247 8.19 22.41 2.15
CA SER A 247 7.32 23.33 1.41
C SER A 247 7.28 23.10 -0.10
N ARG A 248 8.32 22.47 -0.67
CA ARG A 248 8.43 22.21 -2.11
C ARG A 248 7.93 20.82 -2.50
N LEU A 249 7.83 19.90 -1.53
CA LEU A 249 7.43 18.51 -1.77
C LEU A 249 6.01 18.16 -1.31
N LEU A 250 5.51 18.80 -0.24
CA LEU A 250 4.20 18.52 0.37
C LEU A 250 3.22 19.68 0.16
#